data_AF-A0A1M7ECR7-F1
#
_entry.id   AF-A0A1M7ECR7-F1
#
_cell.length_a   1.000
_cell.length_b   1.000
_cell.length_c   1.000
_cell.angle_alpha   90.00
_cell.angle_beta   90.00
_cell.angle_gamma   90.00
#
_symmetry.space_group_name_H-M   'P 1'
#
loop_
_entity.id
_entity.type
_entity.pdbx_description
1 polymer ?
#
loop_
_entity_poly.entity_id
_entity_poly.type
_entity_poly.pdbx_seq_one_letter_code
_entity_poly.pdbx_strand_id
1 'polypeptide(L)'
;MKNLWMFTLLISTISYSQKTYFFDFKMEYEYINYSDSTKNCIKTFYVNSKNNTYFAKRTSIDTTNSKIEFIDRNGVYLLKKFSNKIFNDRVIYINQSDVKDYSYPFIYQLDNYHFSDINDTIVNGKICKRLSFLSNDLNRAKKKKIGTLMYILDTNLNHQPLLEFSTAFEVWKLNRKMPNGIIIESIQKSYENIIVSREKLKQIIPISMNLTIKE
;
A
#
# COMPACT_ATOMS: atom_id res chain seq x y z
N MET A 1 -55.31 -17.67 23.91
CA MET A 1 -54.79 -16.52 23.14
C MET A 1 -54.29 -15.45 24.11
N LYS A 2 -52.98 -15.41 24.37
CA LYS A 2 -52.22 -14.32 25.01
C LYS A 2 -50.78 -14.84 25.11
N ASN A 3 -49.79 -13.97 24.91
CA ASN A 3 -48.34 -14.26 24.87
C ASN A 3 -47.76 -14.54 23.48
N LEU A 4 -47.98 -13.62 22.54
CA LEU A 4 -47.14 -13.52 21.34
C LEU A 4 -46.73 -12.07 21.03
N TRP A 5 -46.36 -11.30 22.05
CA TRP A 5 -45.95 -9.90 21.89
C TRP A 5 -44.79 -9.52 22.82
N MET A 6 -43.68 -10.27 22.73
CA MET A 6 -42.39 -9.83 23.31
C MET A 6 -41.22 -10.47 22.55
N PHE A 7 -41.11 -10.19 21.24
CA PHE A 7 -39.91 -10.57 20.47
C PHE A 7 -39.53 -9.56 19.38
N THR A 8 -39.82 -8.27 19.58
CA THR A 8 -39.52 -7.22 18.59
C THR A 8 -38.95 -5.94 19.23
N LEU A 9 -38.03 -6.08 20.19
CA LEU A 9 -37.36 -4.94 20.84
C LEU A 9 -35.85 -5.17 21.03
N LEU A 10 -35.19 -5.78 20.04
CA LEU A 10 -33.73 -5.98 20.03
C LEU A 10 -33.04 -5.59 18.71
N ILE A 11 -33.71 -4.82 17.85
CA ILE A 11 -33.14 -4.34 16.58
C ILE A 11 -33.26 -2.83 16.50
N SER A 12 -32.58 -2.12 17.41
CA SER A 12 -32.31 -0.69 17.22
C SER A 12 -31.07 -0.20 17.97
N THR A 13 -30.10 -1.08 18.23
CA THR A 13 -28.73 -0.58 18.35
C THR A 13 -28.29 -0.25 16.94
N ILE A 14 -28.46 1.01 16.54
CA ILE A 14 -27.69 1.60 15.46
C ILE A 14 -26.24 1.52 15.95
N SER A 15 -25.59 0.40 15.68
CA SER A 15 -24.17 0.24 15.88
C SER A 15 -23.51 1.17 14.88
N TYR A 16 -23.26 2.40 15.31
CA TYR A 16 -22.35 3.33 14.66
C TYR A 16 -21.00 2.63 14.55
N SER A 17 -20.77 2.00 13.41
CA SER A 17 -19.66 1.09 13.21
C SER A 17 -18.44 1.91 12.82
N GLN A 18 -17.75 2.44 13.82
CA GLN A 18 -16.44 3.05 13.63
C GLN A 18 -15.53 2.07 12.89
N LYS A 19 -14.95 2.50 11.77
CA LYS A 19 -13.98 1.69 11.02
C LYS A 19 -12.61 1.86 11.65
N THR A 20 -12.05 0.76 12.15
CA THR A 20 -10.70 0.73 12.74
C THR A 20 -9.76 -0.12 11.90
N TYR A 21 -8.58 0.43 11.61
CA TYR A 21 -7.51 -0.21 10.84
C TYR A 21 -6.31 -0.42 11.75
N PHE A 22 -5.88 -1.68 11.90
CA PHE A 22 -4.73 -2.04 12.72
C PHE A 22 -3.46 -2.16 11.87
N PHE A 23 -2.37 -1.57 12.34
CA PHE A 23 -1.04 -1.65 11.77
C PHE A 23 -0.08 -2.31 12.77
N ASP A 24 0.60 -3.36 12.32
CA ASP A 24 1.59 -4.11 13.09
C ASP A 24 3.03 -3.83 12.65
N PHE A 25 3.22 -3.17 11.50
CA PHE A 25 4.55 -2.75 11.04
C PHE A 25 4.57 -1.30 10.56
N LYS A 26 5.66 -0.62 10.91
CA LYS A 26 6.13 0.61 10.28
C LYS A 26 7.35 0.27 9.41
N MET A 27 7.27 0.57 8.12
CA MET A 27 8.35 0.32 7.15
C MET A 27 8.86 1.64 6.59
N GLU A 28 10.18 1.82 6.55
CA GLU A 28 10.81 3.01 6.01
C GLU A 28 11.58 2.68 4.74
N TYR A 29 11.25 3.37 3.66
CA TYR A 29 11.86 3.23 2.34
C TYR A 29 12.58 4.51 1.96
N GLU A 30 13.81 4.37 1.50
CA GLU A 30 14.54 5.42 0.82
C GLU A 30 14.10 5.46 -0.63
N TYR A 31 13.43 6.55 -1.01
CA TYR A 31 13.01 6.83 -2.39
C TYR A 31 14.04 7.72 -3.07
N ILE A 32 14.54 7.24 -4.21
CA ILE A 32 15.48 7.95 -5.07
C ILE A 32 14.81 8.15 -6.42
N ASN A 33 14.72 9.40 -6.86
CA ASN A 33 14.37 9.77 -8.22
C ASN A 33 15.65 10.16 -8.97
N TYR A 34 15.99 9.41 -10.02
CA TYR A 34 17.22 9.61 -10.77
C TYR A 34 17.14 10.79 -11.74
N SER A 35 15.95 11.25 -12.08
CA SER A 35 15.74 12.41 -12.95
C SER A 35 15.67 13.73 -12.16
N ASP A 36 15.33 13.68 -10.88
CA ASP A 36 15.11 14.86 -10.04
C ASP A 36 15.39 14.53 -8.57
N SER A 37 16.63 14.80 -8.14
CA SER A 37 17.09 14.50 -6.78
C SER A 37 16.35 15.30 -5.70
N THR A 38 15.66 16.40 -6.05
CA THR A 38 14.85 17.17 -5.08
C THR A 38 13.64 16.39 -4.58
N LYS A 39 13.24 15.33 -5.30
CA LYS A 39 12.15 14.43 -4.93
C LYS A 39 12.61 13.28 -4.04
N ASN A 40 13.91 13.14 -3.78
CA ASN A 40 14.42 12.10 -2.90
C ASN A 40 13.87 12.30 -1.49
N CYS A 41 13.38 11.23 -0.89
CA CYS A 41 12.78 11.31 0.44
C CYS A 41 12.76 9.95 1.14
N ILE A 42 12.48 9.98 2.44
CA ILE A 42 12.06 8.77 3.16
C ILE A 42 10.54 8.68 3.11
N LYS A 43 10.04 7.57 2.58
CA LYS A 43 8.64 7.16 2.66
C LYS A 43 8.46 6.26 3.86
N THR A 44 7.58 6.62 4.79
CA THR A 44 7.21 5.76 5.91
C THR A 44 5.83 5.17 5.64
N PHE A 45 5.72 3.85 5.67
CA PHE A 45 4.45 3.14 5.53
C PHE A 45 4.05 2.49 6.84
N TYR A 46 2.76 2.56 7.17
CA TYR A 46 2.13 1.76 8.20
C TYR A 46 1.29 0.71 7.50
N VAL A 47 1.55 -0.55 7.80
CA VAL A 47 0.96 -1.70 7.10
C VAL A 47 0.50 -2.76 8.10
N ASN A 48 -0.40 -3.63 7.64
CA ASN A 48 -0.78 -4.84 8.33
C ASN A 48 -0.15 -6.04 7.63
N SER A 49 0.56 -6.90 8.37
CA SER A 49 1.26 -8.06 7.80
C SER A 49 0.34 -9.10 7.16
N LYS A 50 -0.91 -9.19 7.63
CA LYS A 50 -1.89 -10.17 7.17
C LYS A 50 -2.91 -9.58 6.21
N ASN A 51 -3.00 -8.25 6.12
CA ASN A 51 -3.96 -7.56 5.28
C ASN A 51 -3.31 -6.38 4.52
N ASN A 52 -3.14 -6.53 3.21
CA ASN A 52 -2.63 -5.46 2.35
C ASN A 52 -3.72 -4.73 1.55
N THR A 53 -5.00 -4.88 1.89
CA THR A 53 -6.07 -4.07 1.28
C THR A 53 -6.02 -2.63 1.72
N TYR A 54 -5.25 -2.29 2.76
CA TYR A 54 -5.04 -0.91 3.18
C TYR A 54 -3.61 -0.64 3.60
N PHE A 55 -3.20 0.63 3.53
CA PHE A 55 -1.96 1.14 4.10
C PHE A 55 -2.07 2.64 4.38
N ALA A 56 -1.22 3.14 5.27
CA ALA A 56 -1.00 4.58 5.41
C ALA A 56 0.44 4.91 5.00
N LYS A 57 0.61 5.91 4.12
CA LYS A 57 1.89 6.46 3.72
C LYS A 57 2.06 7.84 4.34
N ARG A 58 3.16 8.03 5.05
CA ARG A 58 3.60 9.29 5.63
C ARG A 58 4.75 9.86 4.81
N THR A 59 4.62 11.14 4.47
CA THR A 59 5.69 11.93 3.85
C THR A 59 5.93 13.16 4.71
N SER A 60 7.17 13.37 5.16
CA SER A 60 7.54 14.56 5.93
C SER A 60 7.36 15.81 5.06
N ILE A 61 6.76 16.85 5.62
CA ILE A 61 6.67 18.17 4.98
C ILE A 61 7.76 19.07 5.57
N ASP A 62 7.83 19.07 6.89
CA ASP A 62 8.78 19.85 7.69
C ASP A 62 9.13 19.06 8.97
N THR A 63 9.88 19.66 9.88
CA THR A 63 10.30 19.01 11.14
C THR A 63 9.15 18.71 12.09
N THR A 64 8.03 19.40 11.96
CA THR A 64 6.87 19.34 12.86
C THR A 64 5.64 18.70 12.25
N ASN A 65 5.56 18.59 10.92
CA ASN A 65 4.37 18.11 10.22
C ASN A 65 4.69 17.11 9.11
N SER A 66 3.73 16.22 8.89
CA SER A 66 3.74 15.26 7.80
C SER A 66 2.41 15.24 7.07
N LYS A 67 2.44 14.86 5.79
CA LYS A 67 1.27 14.46 5.03
C LYS A 67 1.03 12.97 5.24
N ILE A 68 -0.22 12.60 5.47
CA ILE A 68 -0.67 11.21 5.46
C ILE A 68 -1.57 11.01 4.25
N GLU A 69 -1.24 10.01 3.46
CA GLU A 69 -2.11 9.39 2.49
C GLU A 69 -2.51 8.01 3.01
N PHE A 70 -3.78 7.80 3.32
CA PHE A 70 -4.32 6.51 3.69
C PHE A 70 -5.24 6.02 2.59
N ILE A 71 -5.06 4.77 2.19
CA ILE A 71 -5.85 4.09 1.17
C ILE A 71 -6.32 2.78 1.78
N ASP A 72 -7.64 2.57 1.81
CA ASP A 72 -8.30 1.28 1.84
C ASP A 72 -8.87 1.02 0.46
N ARG A 73 -8.39 -0.03 -0.19
CA ARG A 73 -8.79 -0.48 -1.52
C ARG A 73 -10.28 -0.85 -1.58
N ASN A 74 -10.93 -1.02 -0.42
CA ASN A 74 -12.36 -1.30 -0.31
C ASN A 74 -13.24 -0.06 -0.10
N GLY A 75 -12.71 1.16 -0.25
CA GLY A 75 -13.54 2.34 -0.40
C GLY A 75 -13.15 3.57 0.41
N VAL A 76 -12.02 3.59 1.11
CA VAL A 76 -11.64 4.73 1.96
C VAL A 76 -10.36 5.38 1.46
N TYR A 77 -10.41 6.70 1.26
CA TYR A 77 -9.27 7.53 0.92
C TYR A 77 -9.16 8.70 1.91
N LEU A 78 -7.95 8.98 2.36
CA LEU A 78 -7.64 10.15 3.17
C LEU A 78 -6.33 10.75 2.69
N LEU A 79 -6.31 12.06 2.48
CA LEU A 79 -5.09 12.83 2.26
C LEU A 79 -5.11 14.07 3.14
N LYS A 80 -4.35 14.06 4.24
CA LYS A 80 -4.40 15.12 5.26
C LYS A 80 -3.04 15.40 5.89
N LYS A 81 -2.83 16.65 6.28
CA LYS A 81 -1.65 17.09 7.06
C LYS A 81 -1.88 16.81 8.54
N PHE A 82 -0.89 16.25 9.22
CA PHE A 82 -0.88 16.01 10.66
C PHE A 82 0.38 16.55 11.30
N SER A 83 0.28 16.92 12.58
CA SER A 83 1.46 17.12 13.42
C SER A 83 2.20 15.80 13.62
N ASN A 84 3.52 15.84 13.58
CA ASN A 84 4.38 14.68 13.81
C ASN A 84 4.15 14.02 15.18
N LYS A 85 3.60 14.75 16.16
CA LYS A 85 3.29 14.22 17.50
C LYS A 85 2.26 13.09 17.48
N ILE A 86 1.29 13.12 16.55
CA ILE A 86 0.20 12.13 16.50
C ILE A 86 0.70 10.71 16.25
N PHE A 87 1.88 10.55 15.65
CA PHE A 87 2.45 9.23 15.35
C PHE A 87 3.10 8.56 16.56
N ASN A 88 3.15 9.24 17.70
CA ASN A 88 3.51 8.62 18.98
C ASN A 88 2.30 7.97 19.66
N ASP A 89 1.09 8.27 19.20
CA ASP A 89 -0.14 7.74 19.78
C ASP A 89 -0.42 6.32 19.28
N ARG A 90 -0.98 5.48 20.16
CA ARG A 90 -1.43 4.12 19.78
C ARG A 90 -2.67 4.15 18.90
N VAL A 91 -3.44 5.24 18.94
CA VAL A 91 -4.68 5.40 18.19
C VAL A 91 -4.70 6.77 17.55
N ILE A 92 -4.81 6.81 16.23
CA ILE A 92 -5.01 8.02 15.44
C ILE A 92 -6.50 8.11 15.10
N TYR A 93 -7.15 9.19 15.52
CA TYR A 93 -8.55 9.45 15.21
C TYR A 93 -8.68 10.35 13.98
N ILE A 94 -9.54 9.95 13.06
CA ILE A 94 -9.87 10.66 11.83
C ILE A 94 -11.36 10.99 11.84
N ASN A 95 -11.73 12.20 11.47
CA ASN A 95 -13.15 12.54 11.33
C ASN A 95 -13.66 12.03 10.00
N GLN A 96 -14.89 11.52 9.94
CA GLN A 96 -15.53 11.05 8.71
C GLN A 96 -15.56 12.14 7.62
N SER A 97 -15.66 13.41 8.00
CA SER A 97 -15.64 14.56 7.07
C SER A 97 -14.30 14.76 6.35
N ASP A 98 -13.20 14.19 6.85
CA ASP A 98 -11.88 14.23 6.21
C ASP A 98 -11.69 13.12 5.17
N VAL A 99 -12.59 12.14 5.17
CA VAL A 99 -12.50 10.92 4.37
C VAL A 99 -13.26 11.09 3.06
N LYS A 100 -12.72 10.50 2.01
CA LYS A 100 -13.35 10.40 0.68
C LYS A 100 -13.48 8.95 0.28
N ASP A 101 -14.36 8.70 -0.69
CA ASP A 101 -14.48 7.37 -1.27
C ASP A 101 -13.27 7.06 -2.15
N TYR A 102 -12.66 5.89 -1.90
CA TYR A 102 -11.66 5.32 -2.80
C TYR A 102 -12.33 4.47 -3.87
N SER A 103 -11.99 4.72 -5.13
CA SER A 103 -12.35 3.83 -6.23
C SER A 103 -11.17 3.63 -7.17
N TYR A 104 -11.05 2.44 -7.75
CA TYR A 104 -10.07 2.13 -8.77
C TYR A 104 -10.73 2.15 -10.17
N PRO A 105 -10.60 3.25 -10.93
CA PRO A 105 -11.31 3.39 -12.21
C PRO A 105 -10.63 2.63 -13.37
N PHE A 106 -9.47 2.02 -13.13
CA PHE A 106 -8.64 1.44 -14.18
C PHE A 106 -8.81 -0.08 -14.31
N ILE A 107 -10.01 -0.61 -14.07
CA ILE A 107 -10.33 -2.05 -14.17
C ILE A 107 -9.95 -2.60 -15.55
N TYR A 108 -10.09 -1.80 -16.61
CA TYR A 108 -9.67 -2.19 -17.96
C TYR A 108 -8.15 -2.47 -18.09
N GLN A 109 -7.32 -2.06 -17.13
CA GLN A 109 -5.88 -2.33 -17.13
C GLN A 109 -5.53 -3.73 -16.62
N LEU A 110 -6.45 -4.44 -15.97
CA LEU A 110 -6.14 -5.73 -15.36
C LEU A 110 -5.74 -6.80 -16.39
N ASP A 111 -6.29 -6.72 -17.60
CA ASP A 111 -5.93 -7.61 -18.71
C ASP A 111 -4.74 -7.11 -19.53
N ASN A 112 -4.22 -5.92 -19.20
CA ASN A 112 -3.15 -5.27 -19.95
C ASN A 112 -1.78 -5.40 -19.30
N TYR A 113 -1.71 -5.96 -18.09
CA TYR A 113 -0.46 -6.16 -17.37
C TYR A 113 -0.37 -7.54 -16.74
N HIS A 114 0.84 -7.99 -16.47
CA HIS A 114 1.12 -9.23 -15.76
C HIS A 114 2.38 -9.11 -14.90
N PHE A 115 2.47 -9.99 -13.91
CA PHE A 115 3.73 -10.31 -13.25
C PHE A 115 4.44 -11.41 -14.03
N SER A 116 5.74 -11.22 -14.24
CA SER A 116 6.66 -12.20 -14.83
C SER A 116 7.82 -12.43 -13.86
N ASP A 117 8.11 -13.70 -13.59
CA ASP A 117 9.22 -14.09 -12.72
C ASP A 117 10.56 -13.81 -13.41
N ILE A 118 11.54 -13.43 -12.60
CA ILE A 118 12.92 -13.29 -12.99
C ILE A 118 13.75 -14.19 -12.08
N ASN A 119 14.93 -14.59 -12.56
CA ASN A 119 15.91 -15.28 -11.74
C ASN A 119 16.09 -14.58 -10.38
N ASP A 120 16.03 -15.39 -9.33
CA ASP A 120 16.27 -14.98 -7.96
C ASP A 120 17.61 -14.24 -7.83
N THR A 121 17.72 -13.41 -6.80
CA THR A 121 18.95 -12.65 -6.50
C THR A 121 19.35 -12.86 -5.05
N ILE A 122 20.59 -12.54 -4.74
CA ILE A 122 21.07 -12.49 -3.37
C ILE A 122 21.16 -11.02 -2.94
N VAL A 123 20.51 -10.66 -1.83
CA VAL A 123 20.67 -9.36 -1.17
C VAL A 123 21.07 -9.61 0.27
N ASN A 124 22.20 -9.03 0.69
CA ASN A 124 22.75 -9.19 2.04
C ASN A 124 22.84 -10.66 2.49
N GLY A 125 23.28 -11.55 1.60
CA GLY A 125 23.43 -12.99 1.89
C GLY A 125 22.12 -13.79 1.93
N LYS A 126 20.96 -13.16 1.69
CA LYS A 126 19.66 -13.84 1.61
C LYS A 126 19.20 -14.00 0.16
N ILE A 127 18.60 -15.15 -0.15
CA ILE A 127 17.93 -15.37 -1.43
C ILE A 127 16.64 -14.55 -1.44
N CYS A 128 16.45 -13.76 -2.50
CA CYS A 128 15.29 -12.91 -2.70
C CYS A 128 14.67 -13.20 -4.06
N LYS A 129 13.33 -13.20 -4.11
CA LYS A 129 12.57 -13.34 -5.36
C LYS A 129 12.63 -12.04 -6.15
N ARG A 130 12.65 -12.14 -7.47
CA ARG A 130 12.57 -10.99 -8.38
C ARG A 130 11.41 -11.15 -9.34
N LEU A 131 10.60 -10.11 -9.47
CA LEU A 131 9.48 -10.07 -10.39
C LEU A 131 9.46 -8.76 -11.16
N SER A 132 8.99 -8.82 -12.39
CA SER A 132 8.67 -7.65 -13.20
C SER A 132 7.17 -7.55 -13.42
N PHE A 133 6.65 -6.33 -13.31
CA PHE A 133 5.31 -5.94 -13.67
C PHE A 133 5.34 -5.20 -15.01
N LEU A 134 4.74 -5.82 -16.03
CA LEU A 134 4.97 -5.51 -17.45
C LEU A 134 3.65 -5.39 -18.20
N SER A 135 3.65 -4.64 -19.31
CA SER A 135 2.55 -4.64 -20.29
C SER A 135 2.46 -6.01 -20.98
N ASN A 136 1.24 -6.51 -21.18
CA ASN A 136 0.97 -7.74 -21.96
C ASN A 136 1.18 -7.52 -23.47
N ASP A 137 1.04 -6.27 -23.93
CA ASP A 137 1.16 -5.89 -25.34
C ASP A 137 2.44 -5.07 -25.57
N LEU A 138 3.39 -5.67 -26.30
CA LEU A 138 4.68 -5.06 -26.66
C LEU A 138 4.52 -3.89 -27.65
N ASN A 139 3.59 -3.98 -28.58
CA ASN A 139 3.33 -2.91 -29.56
C ASN A 139 2.76 -1.68 -28.85
N ARG A 140 1.80 -1.90 -27.94
CA ARG A 140 1.29 -0.83 -27.07
C ARG A 140 2.40 -0.27 -26.18
N ALA A 141 3.23 -1.12 -25.58
CA ALA A 141 4.33 -0.67 -24.74
C ALA A 141 5.29 0.26 -25.50
N LYS A 142 5.66 -0.12 -26.72
CA LYS A 142 6.47 0.71 -27.63
C LYS A 142 5.78 2.01 -28.01
N LYS A 143 4.53 1.95 -28.47
CA LYS A 143 3.78 3.14 -28.93
C LYS A 143 3.58 4.16 -27.80
N LYS A 144 3.27 3.70 -26.59
CA LYS A 144 2.98 4.55 -25.43
C LYS A 144 4.20 4.79 -24.53
N LYS A 145 5.38 4.29 -24.91
CA LYS A 145 6.61 4.34 -24.10
C LYS A 145 6.37 3.90 -22.65
N ILE A 146 5.68 2.77 -22.48
CA ILE A 146 5.33 2.23 -21.16
C ILE A 146 6.59 1.65 -20.51
N GLY A 147 6.86 2.10 -19.28
CA GLY A 147 7.95 1.60 -18.45
C GLY A 147 7.66 0.25 -17.80
N THR A 148 8.60 -0.19 -16.98
CA THR A 148 8.52 -1.43 -16.21
C THR A 148 8.66 -1.14 -14.72
N LEU A 149 7.91 -1.85 -13.88
CA LEU A 149 8.07 -1.83 -12.44
C LEU A 149 8.61 -3.18 -11.99
N MET A 150 9.76 -3.20 -11.33
CA MET A 150 10.39 -4.40 -10.81
C MET A 150 10.29 -4.44 -9.29
N TYR A 151 10.19 -5.64 -8.74
CA TYR A 151 10.18 -5.89 -7.31
C TYR A 151 11.25 -6.91 -6.93
N ILE A 152 11.92 -6.67 -5.81
CA ILE A 152 12.78 -7.63 -5.13
C ILE A 152 12.16 -7.91 -3.76
N LEU A 153 11.89 -9.19 -3.46
CA LEU A 153 11.17 -9.60 -2.25
C LEU A 153 12.02 -10.53 -1.38
N ASP A 154 12.04 -10.25 -0.08
CA ASP A 154 12.39 -11.23 0.94
C ASP A 154 11.14 -12.06 1.28
N THR A 155 11.17 -13.35 0.97
CA THR A 155 10.05 -14.28 1.17
C THR A 155 10.14 -15.07 2.47
N ASN A 156 11.18 -14.84 3.29
CA ASN A 156 11.36 -15.54 4.57
C ASN A 156 10.37 -15.09 5.65
N LEU A 157 9.77 -13.90 5.49
CA LEU A 157 8.78 -13.36 6.43
C LEU A 157 7.38 -13.52 5.82
N ASN A 158 6.48 -14.11 6.59
CA ASN A 158 5.07 -14.24 6.21
C ASN A 158 4.37 -12.88 6.34
N HIS A 159 4.45 -12.08 5.28
CA HIS A 159 3.90 -10.73 5.19
C HIS A 159 3.25 -10.53 3.81
N GLN A 160 2.04 -9.96 3.76
CA GLN A 160 1.40 -9.61 2.49
C GLN A 160 2.17 -8.45 1.80
N PRO A 161 2.41 -8.49 0.48
CA PRO A 161 3.26 -7.50 -0.16
C PRO A 161 2.62 -6.10 -0.15
N LEU A 162 3.41 -5.07 0.16
CA LEU A 162 3.00 -3.66 0.08
C LEU A 162 3.06 -3.18 -1.38
N LEU A 163 1.92 -3.18 -2.07
CA LEU A 163 1.82 -2.71 -3.45
C LEU A 163 1.22 -1.30 -3.50
N GLU A 164 2.08 -0.28 -3.45
CA GLU A 164 1.66 1.14 -3.56
C GLU A 164 0.95 1.39 -4.91
N PHE A 165 1.52 0.87 -6.00
CA PHE A 165 0.94 1.03 -7.34
C PHE A 165 -0.36 0.23 -7.49
N SER A 166 -1.49 0.94 -7.59
CA SER A 166 -2.85 0.37 -7.58
C SER A 166 -3.07 -0.73 -8.61
N THR A 167 -2.58 -0.55 -9.84
CA THR A 167 -2.74 -1.58 -10.90
C THR A 167 -1.97 -2.85 -10.57
N ALA A 168 -0.77 -2.75 -10.00
CA ALA A 168 -0.02 -3.92 -9.57
C ALA A 168 -0.74 -4.68 -8.45
N PHE A 169 -1.33 -3.96 -7.49
CA PHE A 169 -2.17 -4.56 -6.44
C PHE A 169 -3.37 -5.32 -7.01
N GLU A 170 -4.15 -4.71 -7.89
CA GLU A 170 -5.36 -5.35 -8.44
C GLU A 170 -5.01 -6.56 -9.33
N VAL A 171 -3.95 -6.48 -10.13
CA VAL A 171 -3.46 -7.63 -10.92
C VAL A 171 -2.99 -8.76 -10.00
N TRP A 172 -2.25 -8.44 -8.93
CA TRP A 172 -1.83 -9.43 -7.93
C TRP A 172 -3.01 -10.06 -7.21
N LYS A 173 -4.03 -9.28 -6.86
CA LYS A 173 -5.25 -9.75 -6.18
C LYS A 173 -5.96 -10.83 -7.00
N LEU A 174 -6.00 -10.67 -8.34
CA LEU A 174 -6.64 -11.61 -9.26
C LEU A 174 -5.84 -12.90 -9.47
N ASN A 175 -4.51 -12.81 -9.67
CA ASN A 175 -3.72 -13.96 -10.14
C ASN A 175 -2.77 -14.55 -9.09
N ARG A 176 -2.48 -13.83 -8.00
CA ARG A 176 -1.57 -14.21 -6.91
C ARG A 176 -0.21 -14.75 -7.36
N LYS A 177 0.28 -14.31 -8.52
CA LYS A 177 1.58 -14.76 -9.08
C LYS A 177 2.79 -14.25 -8.30
N MET A 178 2.67 -13.10 -7.64
CA MET A 178 3.69 -12.60 -6.73
C MET A 178 3.52 -13.23 -5.35
N PRO A 179 4.56 -13.87 -4.78
CA PRO A 179 4.47 -14.51 -3.48
C PRO A 179 4.31 -13.48 -2.36
N ASN A 180 3.85 -13.97 -1.20
CA ASN A 180 3.94 -13.19 0.02
C ASN A 180 5.42 -12.95 0.38
N GLY A 181 5.69 -11.80 0.97
CA GLY A 181 7.02 -11.37 1.35
C GLY A 181 7.09 -9.86 1.47
N ILE A 182 8.22 -9.41 1.99
CA ILE A 182 8.51 -7.99 2.14
C ILE A 182 9.23 -7.52 0.89
N ILE A 183 8.69 -6.50 0.24
CA ILE A 183 9.37 -5.84 -0.88
C ILE A 183 10.55 -5.07 -0.29
N ILE A 184 11.76 -5.57 -0.52
CA ILE A 184 12.99 -4.91 -0.05
C ILE A 184 13.45 -3.84 -1.02
N GLU A 185 13.08 -3.97 -2.30
CA GLU A 185 13.38 -2.96 -3.31
C GLU A 185 12.29 -2.95 -4.39
N SER A 186 11.90 -1.76 -4.83
CA SER A 186 11.13 -1.57 -6.07
C SER A 186 11.86 -0.62 -7.00
N ILE A 187 11.84 -0.92 -8.30
CA ILE A 187 12.62 -0.19 -9.31
C ILE A 187 11.70 0.14 -10.47
N GLN A 188 11.54 1.42 -10.78
CA GLN A 188 10.84 1.86 -11.98
C GLN A 188 11.85 2.15 -13.08
N LYS A 189 11.59 1.59 -14.25
CA LYS A 189 12.39 1.81 -15.45
C LYS A 189 11.54 2.44 -16.54
N SER A 190 12.14 3.33 -17.33
CA SER A 190 11.52 3.87 -18.53
C SER A 190 11.38 2.78 -19.60
N TYR A 191 10.72 3.12 -20.71
CA TYR A 191 10.65 2.26 -21.88
C TYR A 191 12.04 1.92 -22.44
N GLU A 192 12.99 2.85 -22.36
CA GLU A 192 14.40 2.66 -22.76
C GLU A 192 15.21 1.87 -21.71
N ASN A 193 14.57 1.25 -20.72
CA ASN A 193 15.20 0.47 -19.65
C ASN A 193 16.15 1.29 -18.74
N ILE A 194 16.03 2.63 -18.75
CA ILE A 194 16.75 3.53 -17.86
C ILE A 194 16.02 3.56 -16.52
N ILE A 195 16.76 3.47 -15.41
CA ILE A 195 16.16 3.55 -14.07
C ILE A 195 15.68 4.99 -13.83
N VAL A 196 14.39 5.14 -13.60
CA VAL A 196 13.73 6.43 -13.33
C VAL A 196 13.67 6.67 -11.83
N SER A 197 13.27 5.66 -11.07
CA SER A 197 13.19 5.75 -9.62
C SER A 197 13.44 4.39 -8.97
N ARG A 198 13.80 4.44 -7.68
CA ARG A 198 14.07 3.27 -6.86
C ARG A 198 13.59 3.53 -5.44
N GLU A 199 12.98 2.53 -4.84
CA GLU A 199 12.64 2.51 -3.41
C GLU A 199 13.36 1.35 -2.76
N LYS A 200 14.16 1.63 -1.74
CA LYS A 200 14.91 0.61 -1.00
C LYS A 200 14.49 0.62 0.46
N LEU A 201 14.12 -0.55 0.97
CA LEU A 201 13.77 -0.74 2.37
C LEU A 201 14.99 -0.45 3.25
N LYS A 202 14.83 0.44 4.23
CA LYS A 202 15.84 0.82 5.21
C LYS A 202 15.59 0.13 6.53
N GLN A 203 14.33 0.08 6.96
CA GLN A 203 13.97 -0.39 8.27
C GLN A 203 12.55 -0.94 8.31
N ILE A 204 12.35 -1.95 9.17
CA ILE A 204 11.06 -2.48 9.59
C ILE A 204 11.01 -2.37 11.11
N ILE A 205 9.96 -1.76 11.64
CA ILE A 205 9.72 -1.64 13.08
C ILE A 205 8.36 -2.27 13.40
N PRO A 206 8.31 -3.31 14.24
CA PRO A 206 7.05 -3.79 14.81
C PRO A 206 6.38 -2.68 15.63
N ILE A 207 5.08 -2.48 15.42
CA ILE A 207 4.28 -1.48 16.14
C ILE A 207 2.93 -2.08 16.54
N SER A 208 2.15 -1.30 17.29
CA SER A 208 0.74 -1.59 17.56
C SER A 208 -0.01 -0.27 17.49
N MET A 209 -0.47 0.08 16.28
CA MET A 209 -1.15 1.34 16.02
C MET A 209 -2.50 1.10 15.36
N ASN A 210 -3.53 1.82 15.80
CA ASN A 210 -4.84 1.84 15.17
C ASN A 210 -5.07 3.20 14.50
N LEU A 211 -5.70 3.21 13.32
CA LEU A 211 -6.36 4.38 12.76
C LEU A 211 -7.87 4.13 12.84
N THR A 212 -8.60 5.02 13.50
CA THR A 212 -10.05 4.91 13.68
C THR A 212 -10.76 6.09 13.05
N ILE A 213 -11.69 5.81 12.16
CA ILE A 213 -12.57 6.82 11.57
C ILE A 213 -13.80 6.95 12.45
N LYS A 214 -13.97 8.13 13.04
CA LYS A 214 -15.12 8.52 13.85
C LYS A 214 -16.19 9.10 12.94
N GLU A 215 -17.41 8.61 13.12
CA GLU A 215 -18.62 9.20 12.54
C GLU A 215 -18.91 10.59 13.13
#